data_AF-A0A6N9L505-F1
#
_entry.id   AF-A0A6N9L505-F1
#
_cell.length_a   1.000
_cell.length_b   1.000
_cell.length_c   1.000
_cell.angle_alpha   90.00
_cell.angle_beta   90.00
_cell.angle_gamma   90.00
#
_symmetry.space_group_name_H-M   'P 1'
#
loop_
_entity.id
_entity.type
_entity.pdbx_description
1 polymer ?
#
loop_
_entity_poly.entity_id
_entity_poly.type
_entity_poly.pdbx_seq_one_letter_code
_entity_poly.pdbx_strand_id
1 'polypeptide(L)'
;MPNYNDAQGVADLLSQFDFNIISKGPGDFSTQHRKYTCEFSKPGIESFTTTYQSNPDVHGQPTATDVFAALASDALAVDGRHIDDFADEMGFEKPSQAIRA
;
A
#
# COMPACT_ATOMS: atom_id res chain seq x y z
N MET A 1 23.84 6.74 -6.17
CA MET A 1 22.47 6.48 -5.69
C MET A 1 21.73 5.78 -6.81
N PRO A 2 20.92 4.74 -6.54
CA PRO A 2 20.10 4.12 -7.57
C PRO A 2 19.17 5.17 -8.19
N ASN A 3 19.05 5.17 -9.52
CA ASN A 3 18.13 6.05 -10.25
C ASN A 3 16.86 5.25 -10.55
N TYR A 4 15.77 5.55 -9.86
CA TYR A 4 14.48 4.87 -10.06
C TYR A 4 13.57 5.61 -11.05
N ASN A 5 14.12 6.55 -11.84
CA ASN A 5 13.37 7.28 -12.87
C ASN A 5 13.27 6.53 -14.20
N ASP A 6 13.94 5.38 -14.34
CA ASP A 6 13.81 4.51 -15.49
C ASP A 6 13.21 3.16 -15.09
N ALA A 7 12.54 2.51 -16.05
CA ALA A 7 11.83 1.25 -15.81
C ALA A 7 12.76 0.11 -15.36
N GLN A 8 14.04 0.17 -15.73
CA GLN A 8 15.01 -0.86 -15.41
C GLN A 8 15.42 -0.78 -13.94
N GLY A 9 15.66 0.41 -13.41
CA GLY A 9 15.93 0.64 -11.99
C GLY A 9 14.76 0.22 -11.10
N VAL A 10 13.52 0.43 -11.56
CA VAL A 10 12.32 -0.05 -10.84
C VAL A 10 12.22 -1.58 -10.90
N ALA A 11 12.49 -2.19 -12.05
CA ALA A 11 12.49 -3.65 -12.19
C ALA A 11 13.55 -4.30 -11.29
N ASP A 12 14.77 -3.76 -11.27
CA ASP A 12 15.87 -4.23 -10.41
C ASP A 12 15.54 -4.07 -8.92
N LEU A 13 14.78 -3.04 -8.53
CA LEU A 13 14.30 -2.90 -7.15
C LEU A 13 13.29 -3.99 -6.81
N LEU A 14 12.27 -4.15 -7.65
CA LEU A 14 11.19 -5.11 -7.43
C LEU A 14 11.71 -6.55 -7.41
N SER A 15 12.70 -6.88 -8.24
CA SER A 15 13.30 -8.22 -8.29
C SER A 15 14.09 -8.59 -7.03
N GLN A 16 14.40 -7.62 -6.16
CA GLN A 16 15.07 -7.89 -4.88
C GLN A 16 14.11 -8.36 -3.79
N PHE A 17 12.80 -8.28 -4.03
CA PHE A 17 11.78 -8.73 -3.09
C PHE A 17 11.15 -10.03 -3.58
N ASP A 18 11.09 -11.01 -2.69
CA ASP A 18 10.17 -12.13 -2.82
C ASP A 18 8.77 -11.65 -2.44
N PHE A 19 7.77 -12.08 -3.23
CA PHE A 19 6.38 -11.72 -3.04
C PHE A 19 5.51 -12.96 -2.90
N ASN A 20 4.78 -13.03 -1.79
CA ASN A 20 3.87 -14.14 -1.50
C ASN A 20 2.49 -13.61 -1.12
N ILE A 21 1.45 -14.32 -1.55
CA ILE A 21 0.09 -14.12 -1.05
C ILE A 21 -0.14 -15.18 0.02
N ILE A 22 -0.12 -14.76 1.29
CA ILE A 22 -0.20 -15.68 2.43
C ILE A 22 -1.64 -15.98 2.83
N SER A 23 -2.60 -15.12 2.47
CA SER A 23 -4.01 -15.41 2.64
C SER A 23 -4.90 -14.66 1.65
N LYS A 24 -6.11 -15.21 1.44
CA LYS A 24 -7.16 -14.63 0.59
C LYS A 24 -8.50 -14.72 1.30
N GLY A 25 -9.26 -13.62 1.31
CA GLY A 25 -10.58 -13.53 1.91
C GLY A 25 -11.58 -12.71 1.08
N PRO A 26 -12.82 -12.55 1.57
CA PRO A 26 -13.79 -11.61 1.02
C PRO A 26 -13.22 -10.19 1.02
N GLY A 27 -13.48 -9.42 -0.04
CA GLY A 27 -13.17 -8.00 -0.10
C GLY A 27 -14.21 -7.17 0.64
N ASP A 28 -13.84 -5.94 0.99
CA ASP A 28 -14.66 -5.03 1.78
C ASP A 28 -15.64 -4.22 0.91
N PHE A 29 -15.36 -4.08 -0.40
CA PHE A 29 -16.12 -3.21 -1.30
C PHE A 29 -17.31 -3.89 -2.01
N SER A 30 -17.19 -5.18 -2.35
CA SER A 30 -18.25 -5.95 -3.00
C SER A 30 -17.98 -7.45 -2.93
N THR A 31 -19.01 -8.25 -3.21
CA THR A 31 -18.92 -9.72 -3.24
C THR A 31 -17.95 -10.26 -4.30
N GLN A 32 -17.62 -9.45 -5.31
CA GLN A 32 -16.67 -9.79 -6.36
C GLN A 32 -15.22 -9.47 -5.98
N HIS A 33 -15.01 -8.55 -5.03
CA HIS A 33 -13.67 -8.20 -4.60
C HIS A 33 -13.13 -9.25 -3.63
N ARG A 34 -11.81 -9.41 -3.65
CA ARG A 34 -11.06 -10.27 -2.75
C ARG A 34 -10.01 -9.44 -2.05
N LYS A 35 -9.84 -9.72 -0.75
CA LYS A 35 -8.78 -9.17 0.07
C LYS A 35 -7.64 -10.18 0.14
N TYR A 36 -6.45 -9.73 -0.19
CA TYR A 36 -5.22 -10.51 -0.19
C TYR A 36 -4.30 -9.98 0.90
N THR A 37 -3.84 -10.85 1.79
CA THR A 37 -2.70 -10.51 2.63
C THR A 37 -1.44 -10.90 1.88
N CYS A 38 -0.63 -9.90 1.58
CA CYS A 38 0.58 -10.02 0.79
C CYS A 38 1.79 -9.83 1.71
N GLU A 39 2.80 -10.67 1.53
CA GLU A 39 4.08 -10.59 2.23
C GLU A 39 5.17 -10.23 1.22
N PHE A 40 6.00 -9.27 1.62
CA PHE A 40 7.25 -8.94 0.94
C PHE A 40 8.41 -9.31 1.84
N SER A 41 9.35 -10.07 1.30
CA SER A 41 10.57 -10.42 2.00
C SER A 41 11.80 -10.16 1.12
N LYS A 42 12.91 -9.83 1.76
CA LYS A 42 14.19 -9.58 1.09
C LYS A 42 15.31 -10.03 2.02
N PRO A 43 16.36 -10.72 1.52
CA PRO A 43 17.49 -11.11 2.36
C PRO A 43 18.08 -9.93 3.13
N GLY A 44 18.18 -10.06 4.46
CA GLY A 44 18.75 -9.05 5.35
C GLY A 44 17.81 -7.91 5.75
N ILE A 45 16.53 -7.94 5.34
CA ILE A 45 15.50 -7.00 5.78
C ILE A 45 14.36 -7.79 6.42
N GLU A 46 13.79 -7.26 7.50
CA GLU A 46 12.59 -7.83 8.10
C GLU A 46 11.44 -7.84 7.09
N SER A 47 10.80 -8.99 6.92
CA SER A 47 9.63 -9.13 6.06
C SER A 47 8.50 -8.25 6.57
N PHE A 48 7.72 -7.68 5.65
CA PHE A 48 6.52 -6.95 6.01
C PHE A 48 5.30 -7.50 5.28
N THR A 49 4.14 -7.34 5.90
CA THR A 49 2.86 -7.74 5.33
C THR A 49 1.99 -6.53 5.10
N THR A 50 1.22 -6.54 4.00
CA THR A 50 0.18 -5.56 3.73
C THR A 50 -1.08 -6.23 3.20
N THR A 51 -2.20 -5.50 3.17
CA THR A 51 -3.42 -5.98 2.54
C THR A 51 -3.68 -5.25 1.23
N TYR A 52 -4.04 -5.98 0.20
CA TYR A 52 -4.42 -5.45 -1.10
C TYR A 52 -5.80 -6.00 -1.50
N GLN A 53 -6.63 -5.19 -2.15
CA GLN A 53 -7.95 -5.62 -2.61
C GLN A 53 -8.12 -5.39 -4.09
N SER A 54 -8.61 -6.41 -4.79
CA SER A 54 -8.96 -6.31 -6.21
C SER A 54 -10.10 -7.25 -6.57
N ASN A 55 -10.73 -6.98 -7.71
CA ASN A 55 -11.61 -7.93 -8.39
C ASN A 55 -10.75 -8.86 -9.29
N PRO A 56 -10.54 -10.13 -8.91
CA PRO A 56 -9.71 -11.03 -9.70
C PRO A 56 -10.33 -11.42 -11.04
N ASP A 57 -11.64 -11.26 -11.21
CA ASP A 57 -12.31 -11.57 -12.49
C ASP A 57 -12.00 -10.50 -13.55
N VAL A 58 -11.56 -9.31 -13.12
CA VAL A 58 -11.16 -8.20 -14.00
C VAL A 58 -9.65 -8.07 -14.10
N HIS A 59 -8.94 -8.20 -12.97
CA HIS A 59 -7.51 -7.89 -12.87
C HIS A 59 -6.62 -9.11 -12.63
N GLY A 60 -7.19 -10.31 -12.43
CA GLY A 60 -6.45 -11.49 -12.03
C GLY A 60 -5.96 -11.44 -10.58
N GLN A 61 -5.05 -12.36 -10.24
CA GLN A 61 -4.39 -12.37 -8.93
C GLN A 61 -3.36 -11.24 -8.87
N PRO A 62 -3.27 -10.48 -7.76
CA PRO A 62 -2.35 -9.36 -7.67
C PRO A 62 -0.89 -9.81 -7.78
N THR A 63 -0.09 -8.98 -8.43
CA THR A 63 1.36 -9.13 -8.53
C THR A 63 2.08 -8.24 -7.52
N ALA A 64 3.37 -8.48 -7.31
CA ALA A 64 4.23 -7.61 -6.49
C ALA A 64 4.14 -6.15 -6.95
N THR A 65 4.14 -5.92 -8.26
CA THR A 65 4.07 -4.58 -8.87
C THR A 65 2.74 -3.89 -8.54
N ASP A 66 1.62 -4.59 -8.61
CA ASP A 66 0.30 -4.00 -8.30
C ASP A 66 0.22 -3.51 -6.86
N VAL A 67 0.73 -4.34 -5.94
CA VAL A 67 0.70 -4.05 -4.50
C VAL A 67 1.70 -2.94 -4.15
N PHE A 68 2.91 -2.96 -4.72
CA PHE A 68 3.88 -1.89 -4.53
C PHE A 68 3.40 -0.56 -5.10
N ALA A 69 2.78 -0.56 -6.29
CA ALA A 69 2.24 0.65 -6.89
C ALA A 69 1.13 1.26 -6.03
N ALA A 70 0.25 0.42 -5.46
CA ALA A 70 -0.76 0.87 -4.51
C ALA A 70 -0.13 1.47 -3.25
N LEU A 71 0.85 0.80 -2.64
CA LEU A 71 1.56 1.31 -1.47
C LEU A 71 2.25 2.66 -1.73
N ALA A 72 2.91 2.79 -2.89
CA ALA A 72 3.55 4.04 -3.29
C ALA A 72 2.52 5.15 -3.52
N SER A 73 1.39 4.84 -4.17
CA SER A 73 0.28 5.77 -4.36
C SER A 73 -0.30 6.23 -3.03
N ASP A 74 -0.52 5.31 -2.09
CA ASP A 74 -1.04 5.62 -0.75
C ASP A 74 -0.08 6.52 0.02
N ALA A 75 1.22 6.22 -0.03
CA ALA A 75 2.26 7.05 0.60
C ALA A 75 2.30 8.47 0.01
N LEU A 76 2.17 8.61 -1.32
CA LEU A 76 2.12 9.91 -1.98
C LEU A 76 0.81 10.65 -1.73
N ALA A 77 -0.30 9.94 -1.56
CA ALA A 77 -1.60 10.56 -1.27
C ALA A 77 -1.62 11.24 0.11
N VAL A 78 -0.80 10.76 1.05
CA VAL A 78 -0.64 11.32 2.40
C VAL A 78 0.60 12.21 2.55
N ASP A 79 1.49 12.23 1.55
CA ASP A 79 2.69 13.07 1.57
C ASP A 79 2.29 14.55 1.58
N GLY A 80 2.70 15.27 2.63
CA GLY A 80 2.33 16.66 2.86
C GLY A 80 0.92 16.91 3.42
N ARG A 81 0.09 15.87 3.66
CA ARG A 81 -1.19 16.05 4.38
C ARG A 81 -0.95 16.03 5.88
N HIS A 82 -1.13 17.17 6.55
CA HIS A 82 -1.15 17.19 8.01
C HIS A 82 -2.42 16.53 8.55
N ILE A 83 -2.29 15.82 9.67
CA ILE A 83 -3.43 15.20 10.37
C ILE A 83 -4.53 16.21 10.71
N ASP A 84 -4.16 17.47 10.90
CA ASP A 84 -5.08 18.59 11.16
C ASP A 84 -5.84 19.04 9.91
N ASP A 85 -5.22 19.00 8.72
CA ASP A 85 -5.88 19.33 7.45
C ASP A 85 -6.92 18.26 7.10
N PHE A 86 -6.58 16.99 7.38
CA PHE A 86 -7.52 15.88 7.26
C PHE A 86 -8.70 16.02 8.26
N ALA A 87 -8.41 16.40 9.50
CA ALA A 87 -9.44 16.62 10.51
C ALA A 87 -10.39 17.77 10.10
N ASP A 88 -9.86 18.86 9.54
CA ASP A 88 -10.67 19.95 8.97
C ASP A 88 -11.59 19.47 7.84
N GLU A 89 -11.06 18.69 6.89
CA GLU A 89 -11.82 18.20 5.73
C GLU A 89 -12.98 17.29 6.15
N MET A 90 -12.78 16.49 7.20
CA MET A 90 -13.76 15.51 7.69
C MET A 90 -14.65 16.05 8.83
N GLY A 91 -14.45 17.30 9.26
CA GLY A 91 -15.20 17.91 10.36
C GLY A 91 -14.92 17.29 11.74
N PHE A 92 -13.74 16.68 11.93
CA PHE A 92 -13.30 16.13 13.20
C PHE A 92 -12.56 17.18 14.04
N GLU A 93 -12.60 17.00 15.36
CA GLU A 93 -11.82 17.82 16.29
C GLU A 93 -10.32 17.55 16.10
N LYS A 94 -9.51 18.60 16.00
CA LYS A 94 -8.11 18.45 15.63
C LYS A 94 -7.31 17.81 16.76
N PRO A 95 -6.42 16.86 16.46
CA PRO A 95 -5.45 16.34 17.44
C PRO A 95 -4.63 17.47 18.10
N SER A 96 -4.26 18.52 17.35
CA SER A 96 -3.55 19.68 17.90
C SER A 96 -4.38 20.54 18.86
N GLN A 97 -5.71 20.52 18.76
CA GLN A 97 -6.61 21.18 19.72
C GLN A 97 -6.70 20.39 21.02
N ALA A 98 -6.70 19.05 20.96
CA ALA A 98 -6.73 18.19 22.14
C ALA A 98 -5.47 18.32 23.03
N ILE A 99 -4.32 18.69 22.45
CA ILE A 99 -3.05 18.90 23.21
C ILE A 99 -3.02 20.27 23.92
N ARG A 100 -3.92 21.20 23.57
CA ARG A 100 -3.98 22.57 24.15
C ARG A 100 -5.01 22.72 25.28
N ALA A 101 -5.71 21.65 25.65
CA ALA A 101 -6.71 21.62 26.72
C ALA A 101 -6.11 21.27 28.08
#